data_AF-A0A3B0SAH0-F1
#
_entry.id   AF-A0A3B0SAH0-F1
#
_cell.length_a   1.000
_cell.length_b   1.000
_cell.length_c   1.000
_cell.angle_alpha   90.00
_cell.angle_beta   90.00
_cell.angle_gamma   90.00
#
_symmetry.space_group_name_H-M   'P 1'
#
loop_
_entity.id
_entity.type
_entity.pdbx_description
1 polymer ?
#
loop_
_entity_poly.entity_id
_entity_poly.type
_entity_poly.pdbx_seq_one_letter_code
_entity_poly.pdbx_strand_id
1 'polypeptide(L)'
;MKNIFATSSLLAAALLLSPIALADPAKQDNHAPAQQSNLSQEQVNVVKALQGYSAGINAKNVAQMEKYLAVEGTELTMFEGSGMNVGWADYRDHHLVPEFANPDLVFHKYE
;
A
#
# COMPACT_ATOMS: atom_id res chain seq x y z
N MET A 1 -32.99 51.68 -20.07
CA MET A 1 -34.15 50.78 -19.92
C MET A 1 -33.68 49.51 -19.20
N LYS A 2 -34.37 49.15 -18.11
CA LYS A 2 -34.48 47.85 -17.41
C LYS A 2 -33.24 47.22 -16.73
N ASN A 3 -33.18 47.47 -15.41
CA ASN A 3 -32.62 46.58 -14.37
C ASN A 3 -33.36 45.24 -14.32
N ILE A 4 -32.75 44.17 -13.79
CA ILE A 4 -33.32 42.92 -13.19
C ILE A 4 -32.13 41.93 -12.99
N PHE A 5 -31.93 41.10 -11.98
CA PHE A 5 -32.23 41.01 -10.53
C PHE A 5 -31.15 40.07 -9.94
N ALA A 6 -30.84 40.21 -8.66
CA ALA A 6 -29.94 39.37 -7.88
C ALA A 6 -30.60 38.05 -7.45
N THR A 7 -29.80 37.01 -7.19
CA THR A 7 -30.16 35.93 -6.26
C THR A 7 -28.94 35.47 -5.48
N SER A 8 -28.91 35.84 -4.19
CA SER A 8 -28.06 35.26 -3.16
C SER A 8 -28.64 33.92 -2.73
N SER A 9 -27.83 32.87 -2.68
CA SER A 9 -28.20 31.61 -2.02
C SER A 9 -27.60 31.56 -0.62
N LEU A 10 -28.45 31.75 0.39
CA LEU A 10 -28.18 31.26 1.74
C LEU A 10 -28.19 29.73 1.71
N LEU A 11 -27.20 29.09 2.33
CA LEU A 11 -27.32 27.69 2.73
C LEU A 11 -27.26 27.61 4.25
N ALA A 12 -28.36 27.14 4.82
CA ALA A 12 -28.59 27.02 6.25
C ALA A 12 -27.70 25.94 6.88
N ALA A 13 -27.08 26.28 8.01
CA ALA A 13 -26.41 25.31 8.87
C ALA A 13 -27.45 24.55 9.70
N ALA A 14 -27.61 23.25 9.45
CA ALA A 14 -28.45 22.39 10.28
C ALA A 14 -27.59 21.67 11.32
N LEU A 15 -27.71 22.08 12.58
CA LEU A 15 -27.26 21.34 13.76
C LEU A 15 -28.18 20.13 13.94
N LEU A 16 -27.65 18.91 13.79
CA LEU A 16 -28.38 17.69 14.15
C LEU A 16 -27.83 17.14 15.46
N LEU A 17 -28.66 17.20 16.51
CA LEU A 17 -28.49 16.42 17.73
C LEU A 17 -28.63 14.93 17.39
N SER A 18 -27.68 14.11 17.83
CA SER A 18 -27.74 12.65 17.70
C SER A 18 -28.60 12.05 18.82
N PRO A 19 -29.63 11.24 18.53
CA PRO A 19 -30.23 10.38 19.53
C PRO A 19 -29.31 9.17 19.79
N ILE A 20 -29.06 8.86 21.06
CA ILE A 20 -28.43 7.60 21.47
C ILE A 20 -29.41 6.47 21.09
N ALA A 21 -29.07 5.68 20.07
CA ALA A 21 -29.87 4.54 19.68
C ALA A 21 -29.61 3.37 20.64
N LEU A 22 -30.66 2.95 21.35
CA LEU A 22 -30.79 1.64 21.98
C LEU A 22 -30.63 0.54 20.89
N ALA A 23 -29.98 -0.55 21.25
CA ALA A 23 -29.73 -1.69 20.39
C ALA A 23 -31.02 -2.37 19.89
N ASP A 24 -31.06 -2.77 18.61
CA ASP A 24 -32.07 -3.67 18.04
C ASP A 24 -31.42 -4.57 16.94
N PRO A 25 -31.96 -5.79 16.69
CA PRO A 25 -31.32 -6.89 15.99
C PRO A 25 -31.58 -6.89 14.48
N ALA A 26 -30.99 -7.87 13.79
CA ALA A 26 -30.99 -8.08 12.33
C ALA A 26 -30.04 -7.14 11.57
N LYS A 27 -28.77 -7.56 11.53
CA LYS A 27 -27.73 -7.00 10.67
C LYS A 27 -28.11 -7.26 9.20
N GLN A 28 -28.81 -6.33 8.57
CA GLN A 28 -28.79 -6.19 7.11
C GLN A 28 -27.39 -5.71 6.74
N ASP A 29 -26.61 -6.56 6.07
CA ASP A 29 -25.32 -6.21 5.49
C ASP A 29 -25.52 -5.24 4.31
N ASN A 30 -25.82 -3.98 4.65
CA ASN A 30 -25.72 -2.85 3.73
C ASN A 30 -24.23 -2.50 3.58
N HIS A 31 -23.44 -3.41 2.99
CA HIS A 31 -22.15 -3.02 2.46
C HIS A 31 -22.42 -2.06 1.29
N ALA A 32 -22.27 -0.76 1.55
CA ALA A 32 -22.20 0.23 0.48
C ALA A 32 -21.20 -0.27 -0.58
N PRO A 33 -21.49 -0.11 -1.89
CA PRO A 33 -20.53 -0.50 -2.92
C PRO A 33 -19.20 0.16 -2.60
N ALA A 34 -18.14 -0.64 -2.53
CA ALA A 34 -16.81 -0.16 -2.23
C ALA A 34 -16.51 1.01 -3.18
N GLN A 35 -16.39 2.21 -2.62
CA GLN A 35 -16.05 3.38 -3.40
C GLN A 35 -14.64 3.14 -3.92
N GLN A 36 -14.53 2.95 -5.24
CA GLN A 36 -13.27 2.72 -5.92
C GLN A 36 -12.31 3.85 -5.54
N SER A 37 -11.36 3.54 -4.66
CA SER A 37 -10.46 4.55 -4.13
C SER A 37 -9.52 4.98 -5.25
N ASN A 38 -9.69 6.21 -5.74
CA ASN A 38 -8.70 6.82 -6.59
C ASN A 38 -7.46 7.06 -5.73
N LEU A 39 -6.42 6.26 -5.94
CA LEU A 39 -5.14 6.40 -5.26
C LEU A 39 -4.55 7.79 -5.55
N SER A 40 -3.89 8.40 -4.56
CA SER A 40 -3.03 9.56 -4.79
C SER A 40 -1.84 9.17 -5.66
N GLN A 41 -1.18 10.15 -6.30
CA GLN A 41 0.02 9.88 -7.09
C GLN A 41 1.14 9.24 -6.26
N GLU A 42 1.25 9.61 -4.98
CA GLU A 42 2.20 9.01 -4.04
C GLU A 42 1.88 7.54 -3.80
N GLN A 43 0.61 7.20 -3.55
CA GLN A 43 0.16 5.82 -3.40
C GLN A 43 0.43 4.99 -4.67
N VAL A 44 0.20 5.56 -5.85
CA VAL A 44 0.54 4.93 -7.14
C VAL A 44 2.04 4.63 -7.22
N ASN A 45 2.89 5.56 -6.78
CA ASN A 45 4.34 5.36 -6.79
C ASN A 45 4.78 4.26 -5.82
N VAL A 46 4.17 4.18 -4.63
CA VAL A 46 4.42 3.09 -3.67
C VAL A 46 4.03 1.74 -4.26
N VAL A 47 2.83 1.63 -4.85
CA VAL A 47 2.38 0.39 -5.52
C VAL A 47 3.36 -0.02 -6.62
N LYS A 48 3.81 0.93 -7.44
CA LYS A 48 4.78 0.67 -8.51
C LYS A 48 6.12 0.18 -7.96
N ALA A 49 6.61 0.74 -6.86
CA ALA A 49 7.84 0.30 -6.22
C ALA A 49 7.71 -1.15 -5.71
N LEU A 50 6.62 -1.47 -5.01
CA LEU A 50 6.35 -2.82 -4.51
C LEU A 50 6.23 -3.84 -5.64
N GLN A 51 5.52 -3.51 -6.72
CA GLN A 51 5.41 -4.35 -7.91
C GLN A 51 6.78 -4.57 -8.59
N GLY A 52 7.58 -3.51 -8.69
CA GLY A 52 8.92 -3.58 -9.27
C GLY A 52 9.88 -4.45 -8.48
N TYR A 53 9.83 -4.37 -7.14
CA TYR A 53 10.60 -5.21 -6.23
C TYR A 53 10.16 -6.68 -6.31
N SER A 54 8.84 -6.94 -6.26
CA SER A 54 8.26 -8.28 -6.42
C SER A 54 8.63 -8.92 -7.76
N ALA A 55 8.60 -8.14 -8.85
CA ALA A 55 9.06 -8.61 -10.15
C ALA A 55 10.55 -9.01 -10.15
N GLY A 56 11.39 -8.30 -9.39
CA GLY A 56 12.80 -8.64 -9.18
C GLY A 56 12.99 -9.98 -8.46
N ILE A 57 12.25 -10.22 -7.38
CA ILE A 57 12.24 -11.51 -6.66
C ILE A 57 11.81 -12.64 -7.60
N ASN A 58 10.70 -12.45 -8.31
CA ASN A 58 10.14 -13.46 -9.21
C ASN A 58 11.09 -13.83 -10.35
N ALA A 59 11.90 -12.88 -10.81
CA ALA A 59 12.91 -13.08 -11.84
C ALA A 59 14.27 -13.51 -11.27
N LYS A 60 14.41 -13.68 -9.94
CA LYS A 60 15.67 -13.90 -9.24
C LYS A 60 16.75 -12.86 -9.62
N ASN A 61 16.34 -11.61 -9.85
CA ASN A 61 17.18 -10.54 -10.37
C ASN A 61 17.51 -9.52 -9.28
N VAL A 62 18.62 -9.76 -8.59
CA VAL A 62 19.14 -8.91 -7.51
C VAL A 62 19.36 -7.47 -7.96
N ALA A 63 19.92 -7.25 -9.15
CA ALA A 63 20.17 -5.91 -9.68
C ALA A 63 18.89 -5.12 -9.97
N GLN A 64 17.77 -5.81 -10.25
CA GLN A 64 16.47 -5.17 -10.35
C GLN A 64 15.91 -4.81 -8.97
N MET A 65 16.05 -5.70 -7.99
CA MET A 65 15.59 -5.47 -6.61
C MET A 65 16.30 -4.27 -5.97
N GLU A 66 17.61 -4.15 -6.21
CA GLU A 66 18.47 -3.08 -5.69
C GLU A 66 17.91 -1.67 -5.93
N LYS A 67 17.19 -1.46 -7.05
CA LYS A 67 16.60 -0.16 -7.42
C LYS A 67 15.52 0.36 -6.46
N TYR A 68 15.01 -0.49 -5.58
CA TYR A 68 13.90 -0.18 -4.68
C TYR A 68 14.30 -0.17 -3.21
N LEU A 69 15.59 -0.37 -2.89
CA LEU A 69 16.08 -0.51 -1.53
C LEU A 69 17.02 0.63 -1.14
N ALA A 70 17.19 0.85 0.15
CA ALA A 70 18.27 1.66 0.68
C ALA A 70 19.58 0.85 0.60
N VAL A 71 20.32 1.06 -0.49
CA VAL A 71 21.50 0.25 -0.83
C VAL A 71 22.76 0.69 -0.09
N GLU A 72 22.79 1.95 0.32
CA GLU A 72 23.88 2.53 1.09
C GLU A 72 23.61 2.34 2.57
N GLY A 73 24.68 2.06 3.34
CA GLY A 73 24.63 2.02 4.79
C GLY A 73 23.89 0.81 5.40
N THR A 74 23.24 1.05 6.53
CA THR A 74 22.60 0.05 7.41
C THR A 74 21.12 0.36 7.65
N GLU A 75 20.53 1.24 6.85
CA GLU A 75 19.15 1.72 6.97
C GLU A 75 18.14 0.63 6.55
N LEU A 76 18.56 -0.31 5.69
CA LEU A 76 17.79 -1.51 5.40
C LEU A 76 18.02 -2.55 6.49
N THR A 77 16.95 -3.03 7.10
CA THR A 77 16.98 -4.25 7.93
C THR A 77 15.93 -5.22 7.39
N MET A 78 16.37 -6.42 7.01
CA MET A 78 15.46 -7.49 6.61
C MET A 78 15.28 -8.47 7.75
N PHE A 79 14.03 -8.87 8.00
CA PHE A 79 13.68 -9.89 8.97
C PHE A 79 12.99 -11.05 8.27
N GLU A 80 13.46 -12.27 8.51
CA GLU A 80 12.81 -13.49 8.03
C GLU A 80 12.93 -14.61 9.08
N GLY A 81 11.79 -15.17 9.49
CA GLY A 81 11.75 -16.10 10.61
C GLY A 81 12.37 -15.49 11.87
N SER A 82 13.41 -16.14 12.40
CA SER A 82 14.23 -15.63 13.51
C SER A 82 15.53 -14.95 13.06
N GLY A 83 15.77 -14.86 11.75
CA GLY A 83 16.95 -14.27 11.15
C GLY A 83 16.79 -12.77 10.92
N MET A 84 17.91 -12.08 10.83
CA MET A 84 17.99 -10.65 10.51
C MET A 84 19.24 -10.38 9.66
N ASN A 85 19.10 -9.56 8.63
CA ASN A 85 20.21 -8.96 7.90
C ASN A 85 20.18 -7.44 8.02
N VAL A 86 21.33 -6.81 8.24
CA VAL A 86 21.47 -5.36 8.41
C VAL A 86 22.33 -4.78 7.29
N GLY A 87 21.71 -3.92 6.48
CA GLY A 87 22.27 -3.34 5.26
C GLY A 87 22.02 -4.20 4.01
N TRP A 88 22.05 -3.55 2.85
CA TRP A 88 21.82 -4.23 1.57
C TRP A 88 22.88 -5.28 1.26
N ALA A 89 24.16 -4.99 1.53
CA ALA A 89 25.23 -5.95 1.28
C ALA A 89 25.03 -7.27 2.05
N ASP A 90 24.66 -7.19 3.32
CA ASP A 90 24.40 -8.36 4.16
C ASP A 90 23.19 -9.17 3.65
N TYR A 91 22.07 -8.50 3.38
CA TYR A 91 20.87 -9.16 2.84
C TYR A 91 21.11 -9.78 1.45
N ARG A 92 21.83 -9.07 0.58
CA ARG A 92 22.15 -9.57 -0.77
C ARG A 92 23.03 -10.81 -0.71
N ASP A 93 24.14 -10.72 0.00
CA ASP A 93 25.23 -11.70 -0.12
C ASP A 93 25.02 -12.93 0.78
N HIS A 94 24.35 -12.78 1.92
CA HIS A 94 24.11 -13.88 2.85
C HIS A 94 22.71 -14.50 2.76
N HIS A 95 21.78 -13.86 2.05
CA HIS A 95 20.41 -14.34 1.96
C HIS A 95 19.96 -14.51 0.49
N LEU A 96 19.83 -13.42 -0.27
CA LEU A 96 19.28 -13.51 -1.63
C LEU A 96 20.13 -14.31 -2.61
N VAL A 97 21.44 -14.03 -2.69
CA VAL A 97 22.34 -14.73 -3.63
C VAL A 97 22.38 -16.25 -3.34
N PRO A 98 22.57 -16.72 -2.09
CA PRO A 98 22.48 -18.13 -1.76
C PRO A 98 21.14 -18.77 -2.15
N GLU A 99 20.02 -18.11 -1.86
CA GLU A 99 18.69 -18.62 -2.15
C GLU A 99 18.39 -18.70 -3.65
N PHE A 100 18.79 -17.69 -4.43
CA PHE A 100 18.58 -17.70 -5.87
C PHE A 100 19.46 -18.73 -6.59
N ALA A 101 20.63 -19.03 -6.03
CA ALA A 101 21.49 -20.11 -6.51
C ALA A 101 21.00 -21.51 -6.13
N ASN A 102 20.09 -21.63 -5.15
CA ASN A 102 19.54 -22.91 -4.73
C ASN A 102 18.52 -23.42 -5.77
N PRO A 103 18.80 -24.55 -6.46
CA PRO A 103 17.90 -25.09 -7.47
C PRO A 103 16.61 -25.69 -6.87
N ASP A 104 16.63 -26.05 -5.60
CA ASP A 104 15.51 -26.70 -4.90
C ASP A 104 14.55 -25.68 -4.26
N LEU A 105 14.92 -24.39 -4.26
CA LEU A 105 14.07 -23.34 -3.70
C LEU A 105 12.93 -22.99 -4.68
N VAL A 106 11.69 -23.20 -4.22
CA VAL A 106 10.47 -22.87 -4.95
C VAL A 106 9.84 -21.62 -4.35
N PHE A 107 9.73 -20.56 -5.15
CA PHE A 107 8.99 -19.37 -4.77
C PHE A 107 7.50 -19.60 -4.98
N HIS A 108 6.72 -19.54 -3.91
CA HIS A 108 5.27 -19.59 -3.99
C HIS A 108 4.72 -18.22 -4.37
N LYS A 109 3.91 -18.19 -5.43
CA LYS A 109 3.14 -17.01 -5.84
C LYS A 109 1.70 -17.22 -5.44
N TYR A 110 1.11 -16.18 -4.86
CA TYR A 110 -0.32 -16.13 -4.58
C TYR A 110 -0.94 -15.19 -5.62
N GLU A 111 -1.83 -15.73 -6.44
CA GLU A 111 -2.64 -14.99 -7.41
C GLU A 111 -3.90 -14.39 -6.74
#